data_AF-A0A258L8E4-F1
#
_entry.id   AF-A0A258L8E4-F1
#
_cell.length_a   1.000
_cell.length_b   1.000
_cell.length_c   1.000
_cell.angle_alpha   90.00
_cell.angle_beta   90.00
_cell.angle_gamma   90.00
#
_symmetry.space_group_name_H-M   'P 1'
#
loop_
_entity.id
_entity.type
_entity.pdbx_description
1 polymer ?
#
loop_
_entity_poly.entity_id
_entity_poly.type
_entity_poly.pdbx_seq_one_letter_code
_entity_poly.pdbx_strand_id
1 'polypeptide(L)'
;MSSTKTPTQLRLRVFAGPNGSGKSTLIQYVRDYKTGTGPIDFGYYINADELAQSLRTGSFDFSQFDLMTDAKTFKATAIASGLINKKFTEETFIKVFKLSKNKLELTDSKY
;
A
#
# COMPACT_ATOMS: atom_id res chain seq x y z
N MET A 1 -8.10 32.35 -2.53
CA MET A 1 -6.80 32.15 -1.88
C MET A 1 -6.92 30.96 -0.93
N SER A 2 -6.45 29.78 -1.33
CA SER A 2 -6.50 28.58 -0.49
C SER A 2 -5.08 28.31 0.02
N SER A 3 -4.94 28.29 1.35
CA SER A 3 -3.66 28.14 2.05
C SER A 3 -3.15 26.71 1.88
N THR A 4 -2.16 26.51 1.01
CA THR A 4 -1.34 25.29 0.97
C THR A 4 -0.34 25.34 2.12
N LYS A 5 -0.77 25.01 3.34
CA LYS A 5 0.18 24.67 4.41
C LYS A 5 0.80 23.32 4.05
N THR A 6 1.94 23.33 3.37
CA THR A 6 2.80 22.16 3.25
C THR A 6 3.14 21.70 4.66
N PRO A 7 2.81 20.46 5.08
CA PRO A 7 3.18 19.97 6.40
C PRO A 7 4.70 20.06 6.53
N THR A 8 5.19 20.82 7.49
CA THR A 8 6.64 21.05 7.71
C THR A 8 7.38 19.80 8.19
N GLN A 9 6.66 18.71 8.49
CA GLN A 9 7.21 17.45 8.94
C GLN A 9 6.37 16.26 8.45
N LEU A 10 7.01 15.31 7.77
CA LEU A 10 6.42 14.03 7.39
C LEU A 10 6.15 13.18 8.64
N ARG A 11 4.99 12.51 8.69
CA ARG A 11 4.57 11.68 9.84
C ARG A 11 4.19 10.28 9.37
N LEU A 12 4.78 9.26 9.99
CA LEU A 12 4.33 7.87 9.89
C LEU A 12 3.51 7.53 11.14
N ARG A 13 2.31 6.95 10.95
CA ARG A 13 1.46 6.47 12.03
C ARG A 13 1.25 4.98 11.85
N VAL A 14 1.52 4.21 12.90
CA VAL A 14 1.38 2.75 12.88
C VAL A 14 0.29 2.35 13.86
N PHE A 15 -0.72 1.66 13.36
CA PHE A 15 -1.78 1.06 14.19
C PHE A 15 -1.43 -0.43 14.41
N ALA A 16 -0.95 -0.77 15.62
CA ALA A 16 -0.51 -2.11 15.98
C ALA A 16 -1.29 -2.68 17.17
N GLY A 17 -1.41 -4.00 17.25
CA GLY A 17 -2.17 -4.72 18.28
C GLY A 17 -2.62 -6.11 17.81
N PRO A 18 -3.04 -7.02 18.71
CA PRO A 18 -3.44 -8.37 18.35
C PRO A 18 -4.74 -8.40 17.50
N ASN A 19 -5.03 -9.53 16.87
CA ASN A 19 -6.29 -9.72 16.17
C ASN A 19 -7.47 -9.56 17.13
N GLY A 20 -8.53 -8.87 16.69
CA GLY A 20 -9.69 -8.55 17.53
C GLY A 20 -9.51 -7.35 18.47
N SER A 21 -8.36 -6.66 18.50
CA SER A 21 -8.13 -5.51 19.39
C SER A 21 -8.82 -4.19 18.98
N GLY A 22 -9.72 -4.21 17.99
CA GLY A 22 -10.47 -3.03 17.53
C GLY A 22 -9.72 -2.07 16.61
N LYS A 23 -8.56 -2.45 16.04
CA LYS A 23 -7.77 -1.56 15.16
C LYS A 23 -8.58 -1.01 13.97
N SER A 24 -9.31 -1.89 13.28
CA SER A 24 -10.13 -1.49 12.14
C SER A 24 -11.27 -0.55 12.56
N THR A 25 -11.85 -0.77 13.75
CA THR A 25 -12.86 0.13 14.34
C THR A 25 -12.29 1.52 14.61
N LEU A 26 -11.08 1.60 15.18
CA LEU A 26 -10.41 2.88 15.43
C LEU A 26 -10.09 3.60 14.11
N ILE A 27 -9.58 2.88 13.12
CA ILE A 27 -9.28 3.45 11.79
C ILE A 27 -10.55 4.02 11.16
N GLN A 28 -11.66 3.28 11.21
CA GLN A 28 -12.95 3.74 10.70
C GLN A 28 -13.43 4.99 11.45
N TYR A 29 -13.36 4.96 12.78
CA TYR A 29 -13.72 6.12 13.60
C TYR A 29 -12.92 7.37 13.21
N VAL A 30 -11.60 7.26 13.03
CA VAL A 30 -10.77 8.41 12.69
C VAL A 30 -11.03 8.89 11.25
N ARG A 31 -11.32 7.99 10.31
CA ARG A 31 -11.73 8.37 8.94
C ARG A 31 -13.05 9.14 8.91
N ASP A 32 -14.00 8.73 9.73
CA ASP A 32 -15.33 9.35 9.80
C ASP A 32 -15.34 10.61 10.67
N TYR A 33 -14.32 10.80 11.52
CA TYR A 33 -14.23 11.92 12.43
C TYR A 33 -14.04 13.24 11.68
N LYS A 34 -14.92 14.20 11.96
CA LYS A 34 -14.87 15.55 11.44
C LYS A 34 -14.45 16.52 12.54
N THR A 35 -13.42 17.30 12.23
CA THR A 35 -13.01 18.46 13.03
C THR A 35 -13.89 19.66 12.68
N GLY A 36 -13.76 20.77 13.43
CA GLY A 36 -14.39 22.04 13.08
C GLY A 36 -13.99 22.59 11.70
N THR A 37 -12.96 22.04 11.06
CA THR A 37 -12.46 22.44 9.74
C THR A 37 -12.62 21.36 8.66
N GLY A 38 -13.32 20.26 8.94
CA GLY A 38 -13.53 19.15 7.99
C GLY A 38 -12.94 17.80 8.45
N PRO A 39 -12.91 16.78 7.57
CA PRO A 39 -12.37 15.47 7.92
C PRO A 39 -10.88 15.55 8.29
N ILE A 40 -10.42 14.63 9.12
CA ILE A 40 -8.99 14.50 9.42
C ILE A 40 -8.24 14.10 8.15
N ASP A 41 -7.14 14.80 7.86
CA ASP A 41 -6.17 14.36 6.85
C ASP A 41 -5.46 13.08 7.34
N PHE A 42 -5.81 11.97 6.71
CA PHE A 42 -5.29 10.64 7.02
C PHE A 42 -4.00 10.31 6.24
N GLY A 43 -3.64 11.13 5.25
CA GLY A 43 -2.59 10.81 4.28
C GLY A 43 -2.85 9.48 3.57
N TYR A 44 -1.77 8.80 3.16
CA TYR A 44 -1.87 7.46 2.58
C TYR A 44 -2.10 6.41 3.66
N TYR A 45 -3.15 5.62 3.48
CA TYR A 45 -3.42 4.45 4.31
C TYR A 45 -2.88 3.19 3.64
N ILE A 46 -2.05 2.43 4.37
CA ILE A 46 -1.45 1.19 3.88
C ILE A 46 -1.86 0.05 4.81
N ASN A 47 -2.51 -0.96 4.24
CA ASN A 47 -2.88 -2.20 4.92
C ASN A 47 -2.50 -3.40 4.03
N ALA A 48 -1.65 -4.29 4.53
CA ALA A 48 -1.13 -5.40 3.74
C ALA A 48 -2.22 -6.39 3.27
N ASP A 49 -3.23 -6.65 4.11
CA ASP A 49 -4.32 -7.57 3.77
C ASP A 49 -5.22 -6.99 2.68
N GLU A 50 -5.57 -5.70 2.76
CA GLU A 50 -6.36 -5.00 1.74
C GLU A 50 -5.62 -4.93 0.39
N LEU A 51 -4.31 -4.67 0.43
CA LEU A 51 -3.45 -4.67 -0.76
C LEU A 51 -3.41 -6.06 -1.41
N ALA A 52 -3.21 -7.11 -0.61
CA ALA A 52 -3.18 -8.48 -1.08
C ALA A 52 -4.55 -8.92 -1.65
N GLN A 53 -5.65 -8.51 -1.00
CA GLN A 53 -7.00 -8.77 -1.51
C GLN A 53 -7.22 -8.09 -2.86
N SER A 54 -6.88 -6.80 -2.97
CA SER A 54 -7.02 -6.02 -4.22
C SER A 54 -6.22 -6.62 -5.37
N LEU A 55 -5.02 -7.11 -5.07
CA LEU A 55 -4.16 -7.76 -6.05
C LEU A 55 -4.71 -9.12 -6.50
N ARG A 56 -5.33 -9.90 -5.60
CA ARG A 56 -5.94 -11.20 -5.93
C ARG A 56 -7.24 -11.09 -6.70
N THR A 57 -8.04 -10.05 -6.45
CA THR A 57 -9.32 -9.84 -7.13
C THR A 57 -9.18 -9.09 -8.46
N GLY A 58 -8.00 -8.54 -8.76
CA GLY A 58 -7.75 -7.88 -10.03
C GLY A 58 -6.33 -7.33 -10.15
N SER A 59 -6.19 -6.02 -9.92
CA SER A 59 -4.93 -5.31 -10.10
C SER A 59 -4.71 -4.31 -8.98
N PHE A 60 -3.46 -4.01 -8.69
CA PHE A 60 -3.07 -2.94 -7.79
C PHE A 60 -2.44 -1.78 -8.58
N ASP A 61 -3.02 -0.58 -8.49
CA ASP A 61 -2.51 0.62 -9.17
C ASP A 61 -1.70 1.50 -8.20
N PHE A 62 -0.43 1.77 -8.50
CA PHE A 62 0.43 2.57 -7.62
C PHE A 62 0.01 4.05 -7.54
N SER A 63 -0.79 4.55 -8.50
CA SER A 63 -1.24 5.95 -8.53
C SER A 63 -2.12 6.31 -7.35
N GLN A 64 -2.74 5.33 -6.67
CA GLN A 64 -3.50 5.56 -5.43
C GLN A 64 -2.63 6.10 -4.28
N PHE A 65 -1.31 6.02 -4.41
CA PHE A 65 -0.31 6.55 -3.48
C PHE A 65 0.56 7.66 -4.09
N ASP A 66 0.12 8.26 -5.21
CA ASP A 66 0.90 9.21 -6.01
C ASP A 66 2.28 8.67 -6.41
N LEU A 67 2.40 7.35 -6.57
CA LEU A 67 3.61 6.66 -6.99
C LEU A 67 3.52 6.28 -8.46
N MET A 68 4.63 6.48 -9.17
CA MET A 68 4.84 6.01 -10.54
C MET A 68 6.03 5.06 -10.56
N THR A 69 5.85 3.86 -11.09
CA THR A 69 6.93 2.87 -11.17
C THR A 69 6.81 1.99 -12.42
N ASP A 70 7.94 1.37 -12.78
CA ASP A 70 8.05 0.41 -13.87
C ASP A 70 8.49 -0.97 -13.35
N ALA A 71 8.42 -1.98 -14.23
CA ALA A 71 8.67 -3.35 -13.83
C ALA A 71 10.12 -3.55 -13.37
N LYS A 72 11.05 -2.77 -13.92
CA LYS A 72 12.47 -2.85 -13.57
C LYS A 72 12.72 -2.30 -12.16
N THR A 73 12.20 -1.12 -11.87
CA THR A 73 12.33 -0.44 -10.58
C THR A 73 11.64 -1.25 -9.48
N PHE A 74 10.41 -1.70 -9.73
CA PHE A 74 9.69 -2.55 -8.77
C PHE A 74 10.44 -3.84 -8.45
N LYS A 75 10.98 -4.54 -9.46
CA LYS A 75 11.80 -5.75 -9.25
C LYS A 75 13.03 -5.46 -8.40
N ALA A 76 13.80 -4.43 -8.77
CA ALA A 76 15.02 -4.08 -8.06
C ALA A 76 14.75 -3.72 -6.59
N THR A 77 13.71 -2.94 -6.33
CA THR A 77 13.29 -2.59 -4.96
C THR A 77 12.84 -3.81 -4.17
N ALA A 78 12.05 -4.70 -4.76
CA ALA A 78 11.58 -5.91 -4.09
C ALA A 78 12.74 -6.86 -3.74
N ILE A 79 13.68 -7.08 -4.68
CA ILE A 79 14.86 -7.93 -4.44
C ILE A 79 15.76 -7.33 -3.36
N ALA A 80 15.97 -6.01 -3.38
CA ALA A 80 16.78 -5.32 -2.38
C ALA A 80 16.14 -5.25 -0.98
N SER A 81 14.82 -5.48 -0.86
CA SER A 81 14.10 -5.36 0.42
C SER A 81 14.36 -6.49 1.42
N GLY A 82 14.94 -7.62 0.96
CA GLY A 82 15.10 -8.83 1.76
C GLY A 82 13.84 -9.71 1.87
N LEU A 83 12.72 -9.32 1.26
CA LEU A 83 11.50 -10.13 1.21
C LEU A 83 11.63 -11.33 0.27
N ILE A 84 12.45 -11.20 -0.79
CA ILE A 84 12.78 -12.28 -1.72
C ILE A 84 13.91 -13.13 -1.12
N ASN A 85 13.70 -14.44 -0.99
CA ASN A 85 14.60 -15.33 -0.26
C ASN A 85 14.54 -16.77 -0.78
N LYS A 86 15.21 -17.71 -0.10
CA LYS A 86 15.27 -19.13 -0.53
C LYS A 86 13.91 -19.83 -0.61
N LYS A 87 12.91 -19.39 0.17
CA LYS A 87 11.54 -19.96 0.15
C LYS A 87 10.67 -19.32 -0.93
N PHE A 88 10.92 -18.05 -1.27
CA PHE A 88 10.25 -17.32 -2.33
C PHE A 88 11.30 -16.67 -3.22
N THR A 89 11.76 -17.44 -4.21
CA THR A 89 12.94 -17.12 -5.01
C THR A 89 12.68 -15.96 -5.96
N GLU A 90 13.75 -15.29 -6.41
CA GLU A 90 13.68 -14.24 -7.42
C GLU A 90 13.02 -14.75 -8.72
N GLU A 91 13.36 -15.97 -9.14
CA GLU A 91 12.75 -16.61 -10.31
C GLU A 91 11.23 -16.78 -10.15
N THR A 92 10.78 -17.18 -8.95
CA THR A 92 9.35 -17.29 -8.65
C THR A 92 8.71 -15.92 -8.68
N PHE A 93 9.30 -14.96 -7.96
CA PHE A 93 8.79 -13.59 -7.88
C PHE A 93 8.61 -12.93 -9.25
N ILE A 94 9.60 -13.04 -10.15
CA ILE A 94 9.53 -12.42 -11.49
C ILE A 94 8.45 -13.06 -12.37
N LYS A 95 8.10 -14.33 -12.13
CA LYS A 95 7.11 -15.07 -12.94
C LYS A 95 5.66 -14.81 -12.54
N VAL A 96 5.42 -14.44 -11.28
CA VAL A 96 4.05 -14.40 -10.70
C VAL A 96 3.33 -13.07 -10.86
N PHE A 97 3.98 -12.05 -11.45
CA PHE A 97 3.34 -10.78 -11.73
C PHE A 97 3.73 -10.21 -13.09
N LYS A 98 2.89 -9.30 -13.59
CA LYS A 98 3.21 -8.33 -14.64
C LYS A 98 2.92 -6.93 -14.12
N LEU A 99 3.75 -5.98 -14.54
CA LEU A 99 3.53 -4.56 -14.27
C LEU A 99 3.43 -3.81 -15.60
N SER A 100 2.32 -3.13 -15.84
CA SER A 100 2.12 -2.30 -17.03
C SER A 100 1.23 -1.11 -16.69
N LYS A 101 1.52 0.07 -17.28
CA LYS A 101 0.75 1.30 -17.05
C LYS A 101 0.55 1.61 -15.55
N ASN A 102 1.59 1.45 -14.73
CA ASN A 102 1.56 1.65 -13.28
C ASN A 102 0.62 0.70 -12.50
N LYS A 103 0.19 -0.40 -13.12
CA LYS A 103 -0.68 -1.41 -12.51
C LYS A 103 0.03 -2.75 -12.42
N LEU A 104 -0.04 -3.35 -11.23
CA LEU A 104 0.46 -4.68 -10.90
C LEU A 104 -0.68 -5.68 -11.00
N GLU A 105 -0.46 -6.76 -11.73
CA GLU A 105 -1.42 -7.85 -11.88
C GLU A 105 -0.69 -9.17 -11.64
N LEU A 106 -1.36 -10.11 -10.96
CA LEU A 106 -0.85 -11.46 -10.82
C LEU A 106 -1.04 -12.22 -12.13
N THR A 107 -0.03 -13.00 -12.50
CA THR A 107 -0.06 -13.89 -13.67
C THR A 107 -0.39 -15.33 -13.29
N ASP A 108 -0.28 -15.67 -12.01
CA ASP A 108 -0.64 -16.97 -11.45
C ASP A 108 -1.51 -16.77 -10.20
N SER A 109 -2.72 -17.33 -10.22
CA SER A 109 -3.71 -17.23 -9.14
C SER A 109 -3.37 -18.08 -7.91
N LYS A 110 -2.30 -18.88 -7.97
CA LYS A 110 -1.78 -19.63 -6.80
C LYS A 110 -1.08 -18.73 -5.77
N TYR A 111 -0.82 -17.47 -6.10
CA TYR A 111 -0.13 -16.50 -5.25
C TYR A 111 -1.07 -15.36 -4.82
#